data_AF-A0A0F7VBY9-F1
#
_entry.id   AF-A0A0F7VBY9-F1
#
_cell.length_a   1.000
_cell.length_b   1.000
_cell.length_c   1.000
_cell.angle_alpha   90.00
_cell.angle_beta   90.00
_cell.angle_gamma   90.00
#
_symmetry.space_group_name_H-M   'P 1'
#
loop_
_entity.id
_entity.type
_entity.pdbx_description
1 polymer ?
#
loop_
_entity_poly.entity_id
_entity_poly.type
_entity_poly.pdbx_seq_one_letter_code
_entity_poly.pdbx_strand_id
1 'polypeptide(L)'
;MEKEPFGWLVACRAFCVLCANLLYCFVSGFIPGHLGIAGMLTGNLVIAGLLYLLWLSAVSMGIFFLITSEEADARKTQNLVVAFCCSYCAVAGLSFFTNVAAIYGNTGSFVALDPVPFFSVSNLFSFNVPTLVLLSLLFIMWAAGFKMISEMDKVQAGDSLSAFSLSSFSGTSQH
;
A
#
# COMPACT_ATOMS: atom_id res chain seq x y z
N MET A 1 -14.39 -18.78 16.01
CA MET A 1 -13.95 -17.64 15.18
C MET A 1 -15.07 -16.63 15.18
N GLU A 2 -14.93 -15.53 15.93
CA GLU A 2 -15.85 -14.41 15.78
C GLU A 2 -15.81 -13.97 14.31
N LYS A 3 -16.98 -13.82 13.69
CA LYS A 3 -17.05 -13.26 12.33
C LYS A 3 -16.48 -11.84 12.41
N GLU A 4 -15.36 -11.62 11.74
CA GLU A 4 -14.81 -10.29 11.55
C GLU A 4 -15.93 -9.34 11.07
N PRO A 5 -16.03 -8.13 11.62
CA PRO A 5 -17.11 -7.22 11.29
C PRO A 5 -17.10 -6.94 9.78
N PHE A 6 -18.27 -6.87 9.17
CA PHE A 6 -18.41 -6.62 7.72
C PHE A 6 -17.60 -5.40 7.23
N GLY A 7 -17.48 -4.37 8.09
CA GLY A 7 -16.66 -3.19 7.81
C GLY A 7 -15.16 -3.49 7.63
N TRP A 8 -14.60 -4.46 8.35
CA TRP A 8 -13.20 -4.88 8.18
C TRP A 8 -12.97 -5.46 6.79
N LEU A 9 -13.86 -6.33 6.33
CA LEU A 9 -13.74 -6.97 5.02
C LEU A 9 -13.84 -5.94 3.88
N VAL A 10 -14.72 -4.95 4.03
CA VAL A 10 -14.83 -3.82 3.09
C VAL A 10 -13.55 -2.97 3.08
N ALA A 11 -12.98 -2.68 4.26
CA ALA A 11 -11.73 -1.93 4.36
C ALA A 11 -10.55 -2.67 3.70
N CYS A 12 -10.41 -3.97 3.96
CA CYS A 12 -9.40 -4.81 3.31
C CYS A 12 -9.58 -4.81 1.79
N ARG A 13 -10.81 -4.89 1.29
CA ARG A 13 -11.09 -4.80 -0.15
C ARG A 13 -10.67 -3.46 -0.74
N ALA A 14 -11.03 -2.36 -0.11
CA ALA A 14 -10.64 -1.02 -0.57
C ALA A 14 -9.11 -0.85 -0.60
N PHE A 15 -8.43 -1.34 0.44
CA PHE A 15 -6.97 -1.39 0.50
C PHE A 15 -6.36 -2.19 -0.65
N CYS A 16 -6.87 -3.38 -0.96
CA CYS A 16 -6.36 -4.19 -2.07
C CYS A 16 -6.53 -3.51 -3.43
N VAL A 17 -7.66 -2.82 -3.65
CA VAL A 17 -7.90 -2.05 -4.88
C VAL A 17 -6.90 -0.89 -4.98
N LEU A 18 -6.65 -0.19 -3.87
CA LEU A 18 -5.66 0.88 -3.82
C LEU A 18 -4.25 0.37 -4.14
N CYS A 19 -3.83 -0.75 -3.56
CA CYS A 19 -2.54 -1.39 -3.86
C CYS A 19 -2.44 -1.79 -5.33
N ALA A 20 -3.50 -2.39 -5.91
CA ALA A 20 -3.54 -2.76 -7.32
C ALA A 20 -3.38 -1.55 -8.24
N ASN A 21 -4.01 -0.42 -7.88
CA ASN A 21 -3.88 0.84 -8.60
C ASN A 21 -2.47 1.42 -8.51
N LEU A 22 -1.90 1.52 -7.31
CA LEU A 22 -0.54 2.02 -7.11
C LEU A 22 0.50 1.15 -7.82
N LEU A 23 0.30 -0.18 -7.84
CA LEU A 23 1.15 -1.09 -8.60
C LEU A 23 1.02 -0.84 -10.11
N TYR A 24 -0.21 -0.66 -10.62
CA TYR A 24 -0.43 -0.33 -12.02
C TYR A 24 0.28 0.97 -12.40
N CYS A 25 0.16 2.01 -11.57
CA CYS A 25 0.82 3.29 -11.73
C CYS A 25 2.34 3.15 -11.76
N PHE A 26 2.91 2.36 -10.84
CA PHE A 26 4.34 2.12 -10.76
C PHE A 26 4.87 1.44 -12.03
N VAL A 27 4.27 0.32 -12.43
CA VAL A 27 4.72 -0.43 -13.60
C VAL A 27 4.52 0.39 -14.88
N SER A 28 3.38 1.08 -15.00
CA SER A 28 3.08 1.90 -16.17
C SER A 28 3.95 3.15 -16.29
N GLY A 29 4.44 3.70 -15.18
CA GLY A 29 5.25 4.91 -15.23
C GLY A 29 6.65 4.70 -15.83
N PHE A 30 7.18 3.48 -15.82
CA PHE A 30 8.44 3.16 -16.52
C PHE A 30 8.27 3.02 -18.04
N ILE A 31 7.04 3.13 -18.53
CA ILE A 31 6.69 2.83 -19.90
C ILE A 31 6.25 4.11 -20.61
N PRO A 32 6.85 4.45 -21.76
CA PRO A 32 6.42 5.61 -22.54
C PRO A 32 5.05 5.33 -23.18
N GLY A 33 4.01 6.02 -22.72
CA GLY A 33 2.68 5.91 -23.32
C GLY A 33 1.59 6.61 -22.52
N HIS A 34 0.71 7.32 -23.23
CA HIS A 34 -0.39 8.13 -22.66
C HIS A 34 -1.39 7.36 -21.76
N LEU A 35 -1.40 6.02 -21.82
CA LEU A 35 -2.34 5.13 -21.11
C LEU A 35 -1.62 3.96 -20.39
N GLY A 36 -0.30 4.06 -20.20
CA GLY A 36 0.52 2.98 -19.62
C GLY A 36 0.57 1.71 -20.45
N ILE A 37 0.74 0.55 -19.80
CA ILE A 37 0.85 -0.76 -20.47
C ILE A 37 -0.38 -1.08 -21.32
N ALA A 38 -1.59 -0.81 -20.79
CA ALA A 38 -2.83 -1.09 -21.50
C ALA A 38 -2.97 -0.24 -22.79
N GLY A 39 -2.43 0.97 -22.76
CA GLY A 39 -2.30 1.87 -23.90
C GLY A 39 -1.42 1.31 -25.01
N MET A 40 -0.23 0.85 -24.65
CA MET A 40 0.72 0.28 -25.60
C MET A 40 0.16 -0.93 -26.33
N LEU A 41 -0.61 -1.76 -25.65
CA LEU A 41 -1.13 -3.01 -26.21
C LEU A 41 -2.24 -2.80 -27.25
N THR A 42 -2.98 -1.69 -27.17
CA THR A 42 -4.27 -1.59 -27.88
C THR A 42 -4.44 -0.30 -28.67
N GLY A 43 -3.85 0.82 -28.24
CA GLY A 43 -4.07 2.15 -28.82
C GLY A 43 -5.52 2.66 -28.74
N ASN A 44 -6.44 1.92 -28.13
CA ASN A 44 -7.86 2.25 -28.03
C ASN A 44 -8.23 2.51 -26.56
N LEU A 45 -8.77 3.70 -26.28
CA LEU A 45 -9.12 4.14 -24.92
C LEU A 45 -10.09 3.18 -24.21
N VAL A 46 -11.10 2.67 -24.92
CA VAL A 46 -12.12 1.77 -24.35
C VAL A 46 -11.49 0.45 -23.95
N ILE A 47 -10.67 -0.13 -24.82
CA ILE A 47 -10.00 -1.40 -24.55
C ILE A 47 -8.96 -1.23 -23.44
N ALA A 48 -8.21 -0.14 -23.45
CA ALA A 48 -7.26 0.19 -22.38
C ALA A 48 -7.96 0.32 -21.01
N GLY A 49 -9.14 0.95 -20.98
CA GLY A 49 -9.98 1.03 -19.79
C GLY A 49 -10.45 -0.35 -19.28
N LEU A 50 -10.89 -1.22 -20.18
CA LEU A 50 -11.28 -2.60 -19.83
C LEU A 50 -10.10 -3.41 -19.28
N LEU A 51 -8.92 -3.29 -19.88
CA LEU A 51 -7.69 -3.92 -19.41
C LEU A 51 -7.27 -3.40 -18.03
N TYR A 52 -7.42 -2.10 -17.78
CA TYR A 52 -7.15 -1.52 -16.46
C TYR A 52 -8.14 -2.04 -15.40
N LEU A 53 -9.43 -2.14 -15.71
CA LEU A 53 -10.42 -2.74 -14.80
C LEU A 53 -10.13 -4.22 -14.54
N LEU A 54 -9.73 -4.97 -15.58
CA LEU A 54 -9.30 -6.35 -15.47
C LEU A 54 -8.08 -6.47 -14.54
N TRP A 55 -7.09 -5.60 -14.71
CA TRP A 55 -5.92 -5.53 -13.82
C TRP A 55 -6.33 -5.26 -12.38
N LEU A 56 -7.11 -4.21 -12.14
CA LEU A 56 -7.55 -3.85 -10.79
C LEU A 56 -8.27 -5.01 -10.11
N SER A 57 -9.21 -5.65 -10.81
CA SER A 57 -9.96 -6.79 -10.26
C SER A 57 -9.07 -8.01 -10.00
N ALA A 58 -8.23 -8.41 -10.96
CA ALA A 58 -7.37 -9.58 -10.83
C ALA A 58 -6.31 -9.40 -9.73
N VAL A 59 -5.59 -8.26 -9.74
CA VAL A 59 -4.53 -7.99 -8.77
C VAL A 59 -5.12 -7.73 -7.39
N SER A 60 -6.22 -6.97 -7.28
CA SER A 60 -6.87 -6.77 -5.98
C SER A 60 -7.40 -8.08 -5.41
N MET A 61 -7.94 -8.99 -6.23
CA MET A 61 -8.36 -10.31 -5.76
C MET A 61 -7.16 -11.13 -5.30
N GLY A 62 -6.06 -11.13 -6.05
CA GLY A 62 -4.83 -11.82 -5.67
C GLY A 62 -4.27 -11.32 -4.33
N ILE A 63 -4.16 -10.00 -4.15
CA ILE A 63 -3.72 -9.40 -2.88
C ILE A 63 -4.69 -9.78 -1.76
N PHE A 64 -5.99 -9.71 -2.00
CA PHE A 64 -7.00 -10.08 -1.00
C PHE A 64 -6.83 -11.54 -0.54
N PHE A 65 -6.72 -12.48 -1.47
CA PHE A 65 -6.46 -13.88 -1.13
C PHE A 65 -5.16 -14.09 -0.35
N LEU A 66 -4.10 -13.33 -0.66
CA LEU A 66 -2.83 -13.40 0.07
C LEU A 66 -2.93 -12.91 1.51
N ILE A 67 -3.77 -11.90 1.78
CA ILE A 67 -3.93 -11.33 3.13
C ILE A 67 -5.06 -12.00 3.94
N THR A 68 -5.96 -12.74 3.30
CA THR A 68 -7.08 -13.44 3.96
C THR A 68 -6.99 -14.96 3.85
N SER A 69 -5.88 -15.53 3.36
CA SER A 69 -5.67 -16.98 3.41
C SER A 69 -5.65 -17.46 4.87
N GLU A 70 -6.01 -18.72 5.13
CA GLU A 70 -6.08 -19.27 6.51
C GLU A 70 -4.73 -19.20 7.27
N GLU A 71 -3.61 -18.96 6.58
CA GLU A 71 -2.29 -18.75 7.17
C GLU A 71 -2.01 -17.28 7.59
N ALA A 72 -2.84 -16.34 7.15
CA ALA A 72 -2.68 -14.92 7.42
C ALA A 72 -3.42 -14.52 8.70
N ASP A 73 -2.68 -14.30 9.78
CA ASP A 73 -3.18 -13.75 11.03
C ASP A 73 -3.81 -12.35 10.80
N ALA A 74 -5.03 -12.13 11.31
CA ALA A 74 -5.74 -10.84 11.20
C ALA A 74 -4.89 -9.66 11.70
N ARG A 75 -4.08 -9.90 12.75
CA ARG A 75 -3.14 -8.90 13.28
C ARG A 75 -2.05 -8.54 12.26
N LYS A 76 -1.56 -9.51 11.51
CA LYS A 76 -0.56 -9.28 10.44
C LYS A 76 -1.15 -8.43 9.32
N THR A 77 -2.39 -8.69 8.94
CA THR A 77 -3.11 -7.88 7.94
C THR A 77 -3.37 -6.46 8.43
N GLN A 78 -3.74 -6.27 9.70
CA GLN A 78 -3.86 -4.95 10.31
C GLN A 78 -2.52 -4.20 10.31
N ASN A 79 -1.43 -4.84 10.72
CA ASN A 79 -0.09 -4.27 10.70
C ASN A 79 0.34 -3.85 9.29
N LEU A 80 0.00 -4.65 8.27
CA LEU A 80 0.27 -4.34 6.87
C LEU A 80 -0.44 -3.06 6.43
N VAL A 81 -1.74 -2.92 6.76
CA VAL A 81 -2.55 -1.74 6.42
C VAL A 81 -2.09 -0.51 7.20
N VAL A 82 -1.78 -0.64 8.49
CA VAL A 82 -1.27 0.46 9.32
C VAL A 82 0.07 0.97 8.79
N ALA A 83 1.00 0.07 8.49
CA ALA A 83 2.29 0.43 7.88
C ALA A 83 2.11 1.19 6.56
N PHE A 84 1.14 0.78 5.74
CA PHE A 84 0.81 1.48 4.50
C PHE A 84 0.29 2.89 4.77
N CYS A 85 -0.71 3.05 5.64
CA CYS A 85 -1.30 4.35 5.96
C CYS A 85 -0.25 5.34 6.50
N CYS A 86 0.59 4.90 7.43
CA CYS A 86 1.67 5.73 7.96
C CYS A 86 2.67 6.16 6.88
N SER A 87 3.05 5.22 6.01
CA SER A 87 3.97 5.51 4.90
C SER A 87 3.34 6.45 3.88
N TYR A 88 2.05 6.25 3.57
CA TYR A 88 1.29 7.13 2.69
C TYR A 88 1.24 8.56 3.21
N CYS A 89 0.89 8.75 4.50
CA CYS A 89 0.90 10.06 5.14
C CYS A 89 2.27 10.75 5.05
N ALA A 90 3.36 10.02 5.30
CA ALA A 90 4.71 10.58 5.22
C ALA A 90 5.06 11.02 3.79
N VAL A 91 4.80 10.18 2.80
CA VAL A 91 5.11 10.48 1.39
C VAL A 91 4.17 11.55 0.83
N ALA A 92 2.90 11.59 1.24
CA ALA A 92 1.96 12.66 0.89
C ALA A 92 2.43 14.02 1.45
N GLY A 93 2.94 14.04 2.69
CA GLY A 93 3.58 15.23 3.27
C GLY A 93 4.79 15.68 2.45
N LEU A 94 5.66 14.75 2.04
CA LEU A 94 6.79 15.05 1.16
C LEU A 94 6.33 15.61 -0.20
N SER A 95 5.32 14.99 -0.81
CA SER A 95 4.72 15.45 -2.07
C SER A 95 4.18 16.88 -1.96
N PHE A 96 3.63 17.26 -0.82
CA PHE A 96 3.17 18.62 -0.58
C PHE A 96 4.36 19.60 -0.58
N PHE A 97 5.42 19.31 0.18
CA PHE A 97 6.59 20.18 0.24
C PHE A 97 7.33 20.28 -1.10
N THR A 98 7.44 19.19 -1.85
CA THR A 98 8.05 19.20 -3.19
C THR A 98 7.24 20.05 -4.17
N ASN A 99 5.91 19.97 -4.12
CA ASN A 99 5.04 20.82 -4.94
C ASN A 99 5.14 22.30 -4.57
N VAL A 100 5.19 22.63 -3.27
CA VAL A 100 5.43 23.99 -2.80
C VAL A 100 6.78 24.52 -3.31
N ALA A 101 7.86 23.73 -3.19
CA ALA A 101 9.17 24.09 -3.69
C ALA A 101 9.18 24.27 -5.22
N ALA A 102 8.45 23.45 -5.97
CA ALA A 102 8.33 23.57 -7.42
C ALA A 102 7.61 24.86 -7.86
N ILE A 103 6.61 25.32 -7.09
CA ILE A 103 5.93 26.60 -7.32
C ILE A 103 6.91 27.76 -7.09
N TYR A 104 7.60 27.78 -5.94
CA TYR A 104 8.54 28.86 -5.62
C TYR A 104 9.78 28.86 -6.52
N GLY A 105 10.23 27.69 -6.97
CA GLY A 105 11.37 27.51 -7.87
C GLY A 105 11.02 27.63 -9.36
N ASN A 106 9.74 27.81 -9.71
CA ASN A 106 9.23 27.89 -11.08
C ASN A 106 9.68 26.74 -12.00
N THR A 107 9.79 25.52 -11.46
CA THR A 107 10.27 24.34 -12.20
C THR A 107 9.14 23.57 -12.93
N GLY A 108 7.87 23.87 -12.63
CA GLY A 108 6.69 23.32 -13.33
C GLY A 108 6.46 21.81 -13.20
N SER A 109 7.30 21.09 -12.45
CA SER A 109 7.23 19.64 -12.29
C SER A 109 6.53 19.28 -10.98
N PHE A 110 5.22 19.02 -11.07
CA PHE A 110 4.37 18.70 -9.92
C PHE A 110 4.28 17.20 -9.70
N VAL A 111 4.40 16.77 -8.44
CA VAL A 111 4.14 15.40 -8.01
C VAL A 111 2.65 15.19 -7.88
N ALA A 112 2.15 14.12 -8.50
CA ALA A 112 0.80 13.63 -8.32
C ALA A 112 0.84 12.27 -7.60
N LEU A 113 0.93 12.29 -6.27
CA LEU A 113 0.97 11.06 -5.46
C LEU A 113 -0.40 10.38 -5.39
N ASP A 114 -1.47 11.19 -5.34
CA ASP A 114 -2.83 10.65 -5.43
C ASP A 114 -2.97 10.00 -6.81
N PRO A 115 -3.26 8.69 -6.87
CA PRO A 115 -3.36 8.01 -8.13
C PRO A 115 -4.61 8.53 -8.83
N VAL A 116 -4.38 9.47 -9.74
CA VAL A 116 -5.38 10.05 -10.61
C VAL A 116 -6.13 8.88 -11.25
N PRO A 117 -7.47 8.79 -11.10
CA PRO A 117 -8.22 7.69 -11.69
C PRO A 117 -7.93 7.63 -13.18
N PHE A 118 -7.85 6.43 -13.75
CA PHE A 118 -7.46 6.17 -15.14
C PHE A 118 -8.25 6.99 -16.19
N PHE A 119 -9.41 7.54 -15.81
CA PHE A 119 -10.27 8.39 -16.63
C PHE A 119 -10.29 9.88 -16.25
N SER A 120 -9.36 10.38 -15.42
CA SER A 120 -9.30 11.81 -15.17
C SER A 120 -8.81 12.53 -16.42
N VAL A 121 -9.73 13.24 -17.05
CA VAL A 121 -9.61 13.88 -18.37
C VAL A 121 -8.59 15.03 -18.40
N SER A 122 -7.94 15.37 -17.29
CA SER A 122 -7.15 16.61 -17.16
C SER A 122 -5.63 16.46 -17.22
N ASN A 123 -5.05 15.25 -17.18
CA ASN A 123 -3.66 15.03 -17.57
C ASN A 123 -3.43 13.54 -17.80
N LEU A 124 -3.36 13.15 -19.08
CA LEU A 124 -2.89 11.82 -19.48
C LEU A 124 -1.56 11.56 -18.78
N PHE A 125 -1.44 10.40 -18.13
CA PHE A 125 -0.28 9.90 -17.39
C PHE A 125 1.08 10.34 -17.98
N SER A 126 1.51 11.55 -17.66
CA SER A 126 2.91 11.91 -17.65
C SER A 126 3.33 11.61 -16.23
N PHE A 127 3.60 10.34 -15.96
CA PHE A 127 4.32 9.99 -14.74
C PHE A 127 5.68 10.67 -14.84
N ASN A 128 5.76 11.87 -14.29
CA ASN A 128 7.03 12.54 -14.22
C ASN A 128 7.92 11.77 -13.26
N VAL A 129 9.22 11.83 -13.52
CA VAL A 129 10.25 11.16 -12.70
C VAL A 129 10.04 11.41 -11.19
N PRO A 130 9.67 12.63 -10.73
CA PRO A 130 9.37 12.87 -9.31
C PRO A 130 8.24 12.00 -8.72
N THR A 131 7.16 11.77 -9.46
CA THR A 131 6.05 10.92 -8.99
C THR A 131 6.49 9.47 -8.84
N LEU A 132 7.28 8.95 -9.79
CA LEU A 132 7.84 7.60 -9.69
C LEU A 132 8.81 7.45 -8.51
N VAL A 133 9.62 8.47 -8.24
CA VAL A 133 10.53 8.49 -7.09
C VAL A 133 9.75 8.41 -5.78
N LEU A 134 8.71 9.21 -5.62
CA LEU A 134 7.89 9.20 -4.40
C LEU A 134 7.06 7.92 -4.26
N LEU A 135 6.57 7.36 -5.37
CA LEU A 135 5.89 6.06 -5.37
C LEU A 135 6.85 4.93 -4.97
N SER A 136 8.10 4.98 -5.45
CA SER A 136 9.15 4.04 -5.02
C SER A 136 9.43 4.18 -3.52
N LEU A 137 9.54 5.41 -3.03
CA LEU A 137 9.75 5.71 -1.62
C LEU A 137 8.60 5.19 -0.76
N LEU A 138 7.35 5.32 -1.22
CA LEU A 138 6.17 4.77 -0.56
C LEU A 138 6.29 3.26 -0.37
N PHE A 139 6.64 2.51 -1.41
CA PHE A 139 6.81 1.06 -1.31
C PHE A 139 7.95 0.66 -0.36
N ILE A 140 9.08 1.38 -0.42
CA ILE A 140 10.22 1.13 0.48
C ILE A 140 9.84 1.38 1.94
N MET A 141 9.23 2.53 2.22
CA MET A 141 8.79 2.89 3.57
C MET A 141 7.72 1.94 4.09
N TRP A 142 6.79 1.53 3.23
CA TRP A 142 5.76 0.57 3.60
C TRP A 142 6.36 -0.79 3.96
N ALA A 143 7.27 -1.34 3.14
CA ALA A 143 7.95 -2.59 3.43
C ALA A 143 8.80 -2.52 4.71
N ALA A 144 9.53 -1.43 4.91
CA ALA A 144 10.34 -1.20 6.10
C ALA A 144 9.46 -1.07 7.36
N GLY A 145 8.37 -0.29 7.29
CA GLY A 145 7.43 -0.09 8.38
C GLY A 145 6.73 -1.40 8.78
N PHE A 146 6.30 -2.19 7.80
CA PHE A 146 5.70 -3.50 8.07
C PHE A 146 6.68 -4.44 8.76
N LYS A 147 7.95 -4.47 8.33
CA LYS A 147 9.00 -5.26 8.98
C LYS A 147 9.23 -4.81 10.41
N MET A 148 9.34 -3.50 10.66
CA MET A 148 9.56 -2.97 12.02
C MET A 148 8.40 -3.29 12.97
N ILE A 149 7.15 -3.06 12.54
CA ILE A 149 5.96 -3.39 13.35
C ILE A 149 5.93 -4.89 13.65
N SER A 150 6.24 -5.73 12.66
CA SER A 150 6.26 -7.20 12.84
C SER A 150 7.33 -7.66 13.81
N GLU A 151 8.51 -7.02 13.83
CA GLU A 151 9.58 -7.35 14.79
C GLU A 151 9.23 -6.89 16.21
N MET A 152 8.63 -5.71 16.37
CA MET A 152 8.15 -5.22 17.68
C MET A 152 7.09 -6.15 18.28
N ASP A 153 6.16 -6.64 17.46
CA ASP A 153 5.13 -7.59 17.90
C ASP A 153 5.73 -8.92 18.39
N LYS A 154 6.81 -9.41 17.76
CA LYS A 154 7.52 -10.63 18.21
C LYS A 154 8.24 -10.43 19.54
N VAL A 155 8.91 -9.29 19.73
CA VAL A 155 9.59 -8.95 20.99
C VAL A 155 8.58 -8.90 22.14
N GLN A 156 7.46 -8.22 21.92
CA GLN A 156 6.42 -8.08 22.94
C GLN A 156 5.76 -9.43 23.28
N ALA A 157 5.57 -10.31 22.29
CA ALA A 157 5.11 -11.68 22.52
C ALA A 157 6.13 -12.50 23.34
N GLY A 158 7.43 -12.39 23.03
CA GLY A 158 8.51 -13.05 23.77
C GLY A 158 8.63 -12.59 25.23
N ASP A 159 8.50 -11.29 25.47
CA ASP A 159 8.52 -10.71 26.83
C ASP A 159 7.30 -11.11 27.65
N SER A 160 6.12 -11.24 27.03
CA SER A 160 4.94 -11.76 27.72
C SER A 160 5.05 -13.25 28.07
N LEU A 161 5.70 -14.06 27.23
CA LEU A 161 5.97 -15.48 27.53
C LEU A 161 7.03 -15.67 28.63
N SER A 162 8.05 -14.82 28.67
CA SER A 162 9.06 -14.86 29.73
C SER A 162 8.49 -14.39 31.07
N ALA A 163 7.65 -13.36 31.09
CA ALA A 163 6.91 -12.92 32.27
C ALA A 163 5.92 -13.99 32.78
N PHE A 164 5.21 -14.68 31.88
CA PHE A 164 4.30 -15.77 32.25
C PHE A 164 5.05 -16.97 32.86
N SER A 165 6.22 -17.32 32.31
CA SER A 165 7.09 -18.40 32.80
C SER A 165 7.71 -18.09 34.18
N LEU A 166 8.00 -16.82 34.46
CA LEU A 166 8.47 -16.38 35.78
C LEU A 166 7.35 -16.39 36.83
N SER A 167 6.11 -16.06 36.45
CA SER A 167 4.96 -16.07 37.36
C SER A 167 4.45 -17.47 37.72
N SER A 168 4.67 -18.48 36.87
CA SER A 168 4.30 -19.87 37.13
C SER A 168 5.31 -20.62 38.01
N PHE A 169 6.54 -20.10 38.14
CA PHE A 169 7.58 -20.68 39.01
C PHE A 169 7.59 -20.15 40.45
N SER A 170 6.89 -19.05 40.76
CA SER A 170 6.82 -18.53 42.15
C SER A 170 5.68 -19.12 42.99
N GLY A 171 4.89 -20.04 42.44
CA GLY A 171 3.71 -20.62 43.10
C GLY A 171 3.92 -21.92 43.88
N THR A 172 5.11 -22.53 43.88
CA THR A 172 5.35 -23.87 44.50
C THR A 172 6.38 -23.87 45.63
N SER A 173 6.34 -22.86 46.50
CA SER A 173 7.20 -22.78 47.69
C SER A 173 6.41 -22.41 48.96
N GLN A 174 5.27 -23.03 49.21
CA GLN A 174 4.70 -23.13 50.56
C GLN A 174 3.93 -24.43 50.72
N HIS A 175 4.60 -25.48 51.19
CA HIS A 175 4.26 -26.27 52.39
C HIS A 175 5.17 -27.48 52.56
#